data_AF-F9DPW6-F1
#
_entry.id   AF-F9DPW6-F1
#
_cell.length_a   1.000
_cell.length_b   1.000
_cell.length_c   1.000
_cell.angle_alpha   90.00
_cell.angle_beta   90.00
_cell.angle_gamma   90.00
#
_symmetry.space_group_name_H-M   'P 1'
#
loop_
_entity.id
_entity.type
_entity.pdbx_description
1 polymer ?
#
loop_
_entity_poly.entity_id
_entity_poly.type
_entity_poly.pdbx_seq_one_letter_code
_entity_poly.pdbx_strand_id
1 'polypeptide(L)'
;MYNNKMQLCVSYGRLNVKTCIKEVIILDIKNKIIKVSQQGNEIHFILDPEAEWPLDSVPTGKMLTDTDRQSFVYVFDHDSGYQYAYFPQESWYGLVDLLLNEMEPFLIWVDQKIPLENAAEELQALVLNIEGNDNYGEAFSAAVEKAFQSVLEQEN
;
A
#
# COMPACT_ATOMS: atom_id res chain seq x y z
N MET A 1 -18.57 -0.19 -0.73
CA MET A 1 -18.38 0.98 -1.61
C MET A 1 -17.54 0.62 -2.86
N TYR A 2 -17.93 -0.45 -3.58
CA TYR A 2 -17.28 -0.90 -4.83
C TYR A 2 -17.87 -0.23 -6.11
N ASN A 3 -18.76 0.75 -5.94
CA ASN A 3 -19.70 1.15 -7.00
C ASN A 3 -19.21 2.22 -7.98
N ASN A 4 -18.09 2.92 -7.72
CA ASN A 4 -17.73 4.08 -8.54
C ASN A 4 -16.77 3.74 -9.71
N LYS A 5 -15.84 2.78 -9.54
CA LYS A 5 -14.98 2.32 -10.64
C LYS A 5 -15.71 1.42 -11.66
N MET A 6 -16.80 0.74 -11.26
CA MET A 6 -17.66 -0.03 -12.19
C MET A 6 -18.46 0.87 -13.14
N GLN A 7 -18.72 2.12 -12.75
CA GLN A 7 -19.59 3.04 -13.51
C GLN A 7 -18.90 3.62 -14.75
N LEU A 8 -17.55 3.67 -14.77
CA LEU A 8 -16.75 4.07 -15.93
C LEU A 8 -16.84 3.07 -17.10
N CYS A 9 -17.00 1.76 -16.83
CA CYS A 9 -17.08 0.73 -17.89
C CYS A 9 -18.41 0.76 -18.68
N VAL A 10 -19.43 1.47 -18.20
CA VAL A 10 -20.76 1.53 -18.86
C VAL A 10 -20.93 2.80 -19.72
N SER A 11 -20.10 3.83 -19.48
CA SER A 11 -20.24 5.16 -20.11
C SER A 11 -19.57 5.29 -21.48
N TYR A 12 -18.57 4.47 -21.79
CA TYR A 12 -17.87 4.49 -23.08
C TYR A 12 -18.15 3.17 -23.77
N GLY A 13 -18.93 3.18 -24.85
CA GLY A 13 -19.42 2.01 -25.60
C GLY A 13 -18.35 1.09 -26.24
N ARG A 14 -17.32 0.69 -25.49
CA ARG A 14 -16.43 -0.41 -25.82
C ARG A 14 -17.03 -1.69 -25.25
N LEU A 15 -17.44 -2.56 -26.17
CA LEU A 15 -17.93 -3.90 -25.91
C LEU A 15 -16.99 -4.64 -24.94
N ASN A 16 -17.62 -5.26 -23.94
CA ASN A 16 -17.13 -6.35 -23.09
C ASN A 16 -16.59 -5.95 -21.70
N VAL A 17 -17.48 -6.10 -20.71
CA VAL A 17 -17.23 -5.96 -19.27
C VAL A 17 -16.03 -6.81 -18.81
N LYS A 18 -15.77 -7.98 -19.42
CA LYS A 18 -14.61 -8.83 -19.08
C LYS A 18 -13.27 -8.19 -19.48
N THR A 19 -13.23 -7.40 -20.55
CA THR A 19 -12.02 -6.70 -21.00
C THR A 19 -11.76 -5.50 -20.10
N CYS A 20 -12.80 -4.74 -19.75
CA CYS A 20 -12.70 -3.60 -18.83
C CYS A 20 -12.28 -4.06 -17.41
N ILE A 21 -12.83 -5.17 -16.90
CA ILE A 21 -12.41 -5.76 -15.61
C ILE A 21 -10.96 -6.24 -15.68
N LYS A 22 -10.52 -6.85 -16.80
CA LYS A 22 -9.11 -7.21 -16.97
C LYS A 22 -8.21 -5.97 -16.96
N GLU A 23 -8.57 -4.90 -17.66
CA GLU A 23 -7.77 -3.67 -17.71
C GLU A 23 -7.70 -3.00 -16.32
N VAL A 24 -8.80 -2.89 -15.58
CA VAL A 24 -8.82 -2.33 -14.21
C VAL A 24 -8.06 -3.20 -13.20
N ILE A 25 -8.16 -4.53 -13.29
CA ILE A 25 -7.40 -5.46 -12.42
C ILE A 25 -5.91 -5.45 -12.77
N ILE A 26 -5.54 -5.29 -14.06
CA ILE A 26 -4.14 -5.25 -14.50
C ILE A 26 -3.43 -3.97 -14.03
N LEU A 27 -4.14 -2.85 -13.94
CA LEU A 27 -3.58 -1.57 -13.51
C LEU A 27 -3.12 -1.58 -12.04
N ASP A 28 -3.87 -2.21 -11.13
CA ASP A 28 -3.49 -2.27 -9.70
C ASP A 28 -2.38 -3.28 -9.37
N ILE A 29 -1.98 -4.17 -10.31
CA ILE A 29 -0.87 -5.13 -10.07
C ILE A 29 0.49 -4.41 -10.11
N LYS A 30 0.57 -3.30 -10.83
CA LYS A 30 1.82 -2.55 -11.01
C LYS A 30 2.08 -1.53 -9.91
N ASN A 31 1.06 -1.13 -9.15
CA ASN A 31 1.21 -0.15 -8.08
C ASN A 31 1.89 -0.74 -6.83
N LYS A 32 2.94 -1.54 -7.00
CA LYS A 32 3.67 -2.23 -5.95
C LYS A 32 5.02 -1.56 -5.70
N ILE A 33 5.44 -1.55 -4.44
CA ILE A 33 6.79 -1.16 -4.07
C ILE A 33 7.74 -2.26 -4.52
N ILE A 34 8.69 -1.90 -5.39
CA ILE A 34 9.69 -2.84 -5.94
C ILE A 34 11.06 -2.70 -5.29
N LYS A 35 11.29 -1.60 -4.58
CA LYS A 35 12.56 -1.32 -3.90
C LYS A 35 12.34 -0.39 -2.73
N VAL A 36 13.15 -0.55 -1.68
CA VAL A 36 13.25 0.41 -0.58
C VAL A 36 14.68 0.95 -0.55
N SER A 37 14.84 2.24 -0.24
CA SER A 37 16.14 2.84 0.02
C SER A 37 16.08 3.82 1.17
N GLN A 38 17.15 3.90 1.95
CA GLN A 38 17.27 4.84 3.05
C GLN A 38 18.16 6.01 2.66
N GLN A 39 17.76 7.23 3.03
CA GLN A 39 18.54 8.46 2.82
C GLN A 39 18.43 9.35 4.07
N GLY A 40 19.44 9.32 4.95
CA GLY A 40 19.38 10.04 6.22
C GLY A 40 18.23 9.53 7.10
N ASN A 41 17.35 10.43 7.52
CA ASN A 41 16.13 10.08 8.27
C ASN A 41 14.95 9.69 7.37
N GLU A 42 15.13 9.67 6.06
CA GLU A 42 14.05 9.36 5.13
C GLU A 42 14.14 7.90 4.67
N ILE A 43 12.98 7.28 4.59
CA ILE A 43 12.82 5.97 3.96
C ILE A 43 11.99 6.11 2.69
N HIS A 44 12.54 5.64 1.58
CA HIS A 44 11.97 5.81 0.25
C HIS A 44 11.46 4.46 -0.24
N PHE A 45 10.14 4.39 -0.45
CA PHE A 45 9.47 3.26 -1.06
C PHE A 45 9.30 3.54 -2.56
N ILE A 46 10.05 2.82 -3.38
CA ILE A 46 10.13 3.05 -4.82
C ILE A 46 9.07 2.19 -5.50
N LEU A 47 8.09 2.85 -6.10
CA LEU A 47 7.02 2.24 -6.88
C LEU A 47 7.57 1.72 -8.21
N ASP A 48 6.94 0.68 -8.75
CA ASP A 48 7.23 0.20 -10.10
C ASP A 48 7.14 1.36 -11.12
N PRO A 49 8.19 1.65 -11.91
CA PRO A 49 8.14 2.73 -12.90
C PRO A 49 7.11 2.49 -13.99
N GLU A 50 6.65 1.24 -14.19
CA GLU A 50 5.56 0.93 -15.11
C GLU A 50 4.15 1.15 -14.51
N ALA A 51 4.06 1.55 -13.23
CA ALA A 51 2.78 1.93 -12.61
C ALA A 51 2.21 3.17 -13.30
N GLU A 52 0.89 3.17 -13.52
CA GLU A 52 0.18 4.37 -13.99
C GLU A 52 -0.25 5.19 -12.76
N TRP A 53 0.68 5.98 -12.23
CA TRP A 53 0.46 6.78 -11.03
C TRP A 53 -0.02 8.20 -11.39
N PRO A 54 -1.17 8.67 -10.86
CA PRO A 54 -1.61 10.03 -11.13
C PRO A 54 -0.74 11.04 -10.38
N LEU A 55 -0.28 12.07 -11.09
CA LEU A 55 0.53 13.14 -10.49
C LEU A 55 -0.25 13.96 -9.44
N ASP A 56 -1.58 14.02 -9.56
CA ASP A 56 -2.46 14.77 -8.66
C ASP A 56 -3.01 13.90 -7.51
N SER A 57 -2.45 12.72 -7.27
CA SER A 57 -2.85 11.85 -6.17
C SER A 57 -2.41 12.41 -4.82
N VAL A 58 -3.38 12.56 -3.90
CA VAL A 58 -3.18 13.15 -2.58
C VAL A 58 -3.07 12.04 -1.52
N PRO A 59 -2.05 12.03 -0.66
CA PRO A 59 -1.96 11.10 0.46
C PRO A 59 -3.18 11.25 1.39
N THR A 60 -3.82 10.14 1.77
CA THR A 60 -5.00 10.20 2.65
C THR A 60 -4.68 10.08 4.14
N GLY A 61 -3.44 9.68 4.47
CA GLY A 61 -3.08 9.31 5.83
C GLY A 61 -3.78 8.04 6.31
N LYS A 62 -4.06 7.10 5.40
CA LYS A 62 -4.72 5.83 5.71
C LYS A 62 -3.97 4.65 5.13
N MET A 63 -3.85 3.61 5.96
CA MET A 63 -3.36 2.30 5.55
C MET A 63 -4.43 1.22 5.71
N LEU A 64 -4.35 0.22 4.85
CA LEU A 64 -5.20 -0.96 4.83
C LEU A 64 -4.33 -2.22 4.69
N THR A 65 -4.96 -3.37 4.79
CA THR A 65 -4.36 -4.66 4.46
C THR A 65 -5.07 -5.30 3.28
N ASP A 66 -4.30 -5.93 2.40
CA ASP A 66 -4.78 -6.83 1.36
C ASP A 66 -4.22 -8.21 1.67
N THR A 67 -5.04 -9.02 2.35
CA THR A 67 -4.65 -10.33 2.88
C THR A 67 -4.49 -11.36 1.77
N ASP A 68 -5.26 -11.24 0.68
CA ASP A 68 -5.14 -12.07 -0.51
C ASP A 68 -3.79 -11.84 -1.22
N ARG A 69 -3.32 -10.58 -1.27
CA ARG A 69 -2.01 -10.21 -1.85
C ARG A 69 -0.87 -10.18 -0.83
N GLN A 70 -1.14 -10.55 0.41
CA GLN A 70 -0.20 -10.44 1.54
C GLN A 70 0.55 -9.10 1.56
N SER A 71 -0.20 -8.00 1.49
CA SER A 71 0.36 -6.65 1.35
C SER A 71 -0.27 -5.68 2.34
N PHE A 72 0.54 -4.73 2.83
CA PHE A 72 -0.01 -3.48 3.35
C PHE A 72 -0.31 -2.55 2.18
N VAL A 73 -1.28 -1.65 2.35
CA VAL A 73 -1.74 -0.76 1.27
C VAL A 73 -1.87 0.65 1.80
N TYR A 74 -1.17 1.60 1.20
CA TYR A 74 -1.39 3.01 1.47
C TYR A 74 -2.38 3.59 0.46
N VAL A 75 -3.34 4.39 0.95
CA VAL A 75 -4.43 4.93 0.14
C VAL A 75 -4.16 6.37 -0.26
N PHE A 76 -4.36 6.66 -1.54
CA PHE A 76 -4.33 8.00 -2.11
C PHE A 76 -5.70 8.37 -2.66
N ASP A 77 -6.08 9.63 -2.50
CA ASP A 77 -7.26 10.21 -3.12
C ASP A 77 -6.91 10.83 -4.47
N HIS A 78 -7.86 10.83 -5.39
CA HIS A 78 -7.75 11.43 -6.71
C HIS A 78 -9.15 11.68 -7.27
N ASP A 79 -9.30 12.67 -8.16
CA ASP A 79 -10.61 13.06 -8.71
C ASP A 79 -11.38 11.90 -9.38
N SER A 80 -10.66 10.91 -9.90
CA SER A 80 -11.23 9.69 -10.51
C SER A 80 -11.44 8.52 -9.53
N GLY A 81 -11.23 8.73 -8.24
CA GLY A 81 -11.32 7.75 -7.16
C GLY A 81 -9.97 7.35 -6.56
N TYR A 82 -10.01 6.40 -5.62
CA TYR A 82 -8.82 6.01 -4.85
C TYR A 82 -7.76 5.27 -5.67
N GLN A 83 -6.51 5.53 -5.31
CA GLN A 83 -5.33 4.82 -5.76
C GLN A 83 -4.61 4.16 -4.58
N TYR A 84 -3.88 3.09 -4.87
CA TYR A 84 -3.34 2.20 -3.86
C TYR A 84 -1.86 1.94 -4.13
N ALA A 85 -0.99 2.25 -3.16
CA ALA A 85 0.39 1.78 -3.17
C ALA A 85 0.47 0.49 -2.33
N TYR A 86 0.83 -0.62 -2.98
CA TYR A 86 0.94 -1.93 -2.35
C TYR A 86 2.36 -2.18 -1.87
N PHE A 87 2.49 -2.54 -0.60
CA PHE A 87 3.72 -2.92 0.06
C PHE A 87 3.71 -4.44 0.25
N PRO A 88 4.21 -5.20 -0.73
CA PRO A 88 4.29 -6.65 -0.62
C PRO A 88 5.34 -7.05 0.42
N GLN A 89 5.36 -8.32 0.81
CA GLN A 89 6.25 -8.82 1.86
C GLN A 89 7.73 -8.48 1.63
N GLU A 90 8.15 -8.47 0.37
CA GLU A 90 9.52 -8.14 -0.02
C GLU A 90 9.91 -6.70 0.34
N SER A 91 8.95 -5.79 0.57
CA SER A 91 9.21 -4.42 1.01
C SER A 91 9.00 -4.19 2.51
N TRP A 92 8.53 -5.19 3.27
CA TRP A 92 8.17 -5.00 4.69
C TRP A 92 9.35 -4.68 5.58
N TYR A 93 10.58 -5.06 5.22
CA TYR A 93 11.77 -4.62 5.97
C TYR A 93 11.84 -3.10 6.09
N GLY A 94 11.42 -2.36 5.05
CA GLY A 94 11.33 -0.91 5.12
C GLY A 94 10.21 -0.41 6.04
N LEU A 95 9.06 -1.09 6.04
CA LEU A 95 7.98 -0.76 6.97
C LEU A 95 8.37 -1.04 8.44
N VAL A 96 9.19 -2.06 8.68
CA VAL A 96 9.77 -2.33 10.01
C VAL A 96 10.76 -1.22 10.38
N ASP A 97 11.68 -0.86 9.48
CA ASP A 97 12.65 0.21 9.71
C ASP A 97 11.96 1.56 9.97
N LEU A 98 10.86 1.83 9.27
CA LEU A 98 10.00 2.99 9.46
C LEU A 98 9.54 3.12 10.92
N LEU A 99 9.02 2.03 11.49
CA LEU A 99 8.51 2.02 12.86
C LEU A 99 9.64 2.05 13.90
N LEU A 100 10.66 1.21 13.73
CA LEU A 100 11.73 1.07 14.72
C LEU A 100 12.64 2.30 14.84
N ASN A 101 12.81 3.05 13.75
CA ASN A 101 13.74 4.19 13.70
C ASN A 101 13.03 5.53 13.50
N GLU A 102 11.69 5.57 13.60
CA GLU A 102 10.88 6.79 13.45
C GLU A 102 11.24 7.57 12.17
N MET A 103 11.35 6.84 11.05
CA MET A 103 11.80 7.42 9.78
C MET A 103 10.69 8.23 9.11
N GLU A 104 11.06 9.19 8.27
CA GLU A 104 10.12 9.94 7.43
C GLU A 104 9.83 9.16 6.14
N PRO A 105 8.59 8.68 5.91
CA PRO A 105 8.27 7.82 4.78
C PRO A 105 7.90 8.62 3.52
N PHE A 106 8.50 8.25 2.39
CA PHE A 106 8.18 8.82 1.08
C PHE A 106 7.92 7.73 0.05
N LEU A 107 6.90 7.94 -0.79
CA LEU A 107 6.71 7.23 -2.03
C LEU A 107 7.53 7.90 -3.13
N ILE A 108 8.36 7.12 -3.82
CA ILE A 108 9.13 7.57 -4.98
C ILE A 108 8.55 6.92 -6.23
N TRP A 109 8.15 7.72 -7.21
CA TRP A 109 7.75 7.23 -8.52
C TRP A 109 8.33 8.13 -9.61
N VAL A 110 9.21 7.55 -10.44
CA VAL A 110 9.99 8.26 -11.46
C VAL A 110 10.76 9.44 -10.85
N ASP A 111 10.30 10.67 -11.03
CA ASP A 111 10.89 11.91 -10.53
C ASP A 111 10.08 12.54 -9.38
N GLN A 112 8.97 11.91 -8.98
CA GLN A 112 8.10 12.36 -7.91
C GLN A 112 8.56 11.79 -6.57
N LYS A 113 8.48 12.64 -5.54
CA LYS A 113 8.67 12.28 -4.13
C LYS A 113 7.45 12.77 -3.35
N ILE A 114 6.66 11.84 -2.85
CA ILE A 114 5.38 12.11 -2.21
C ILE A 114 5.46 11.66 -0.75
N PRO A 115 5.22 12.54 0.24
CA PRO A 115 5.20 12.13 1.65
C PRO A 115 4.05 11.17 1.92
N LEU A 116 4.31 10.13 2.71
CA LEU A 116 3.29 9.19 3.17
C LEU A 116 2.81 9.63 4.56
N GLU A 117 2.02 10.70 4.60
CA GLU A 117 1.48 11.27 5.84
C GLU A 117 0.81 10.18 6.69
N ASN A 118 0.99 10.24 8.02
CA ASN A 118 0.42 9.30 9.00
C ASN A 118 0.70 7.80 8.76
N ALA A 119 1.65 7.44 7.88
CA ALA A 119 1.88 6.05 7.54
C ALA A 119 2.42 5.24 8.72
N ALA A 120 3.29 5.83 9.54
CA ALA A 120 3.84 5.14 10.71
C ALA A 120 2.74 4.82 11.74
N GLU A 121 1.90 5.80 12.07
CA GLU A 121 0.82 5.66 13.04
C GLU A 121 -0.24 4.65 12.58
N GLU A 122 -0.67 4.73 11.32
CA GLU A 122 -1.65 3.79 10.76
C GLU A 122 -1.08 2.37 10.64
N LEU A 123 0.18 2.23 10.23
CA LEU A 123 0.85 0.93 10.17
C LEU A 123 0.97 0.31 11.56
N GLN A 124 1.41 1.07 12.56
CA GLN A 124 1.55 0.59 13.93
C GLN A 124 0.20 0.11 14.47
N ALA A 125 -0.85 0.90 14.28
CA ALA A 125 -2.21 0.52 14.65
C ALA A 125 -2.68 -0.77 13.94
N LEU A 126 -2.34 -0.96 12.66
CA LEU A 126 -2.65 -2.20 11.95
C LEU A 126 -1.89 -3.40 12.52
N VAL A 127 -0.57 -3.27 12.71
CA VAL A 127 0.29 -4.35 13.22
C VAL A 127 -0.20 -4.84 14.60
N LEU A 128 -0.50 -3.91 15.51
CA LEU A 128 -1.04 -4.26 16.84
C LEU A 128 -2.42 -4.91 16.79
N ASN A 129 -3.26 -4.53 15.82
CA ASN A 129 -4.61 -5.12 15.66
C ASN A 129 -4.58 -6.51 15.00
N ILE A 130 -3.50 -6.84 14.28
CA ILE A 130 -3.33 -8.13 13.58
C ILE A 130 -2.77 -9.19 14.52
N GLU A 131 -1.94 -8.80 15.51
CA GLU A 131 -1.36 -9.72 16.48
C GLU A 131 -2.43 -10.57 17.17
N GLY A 132 -2.31 -11.89 17.07
CA GLY A 132 -3.25 -12.86 17.65
C GLY A 132 -4.65 -12.84 17.01
N ASN A 133 -4.83 -12.21 15.85
CA ASN A 133 -6.12 -12.04 15.19
C ASN A 133 -6.20 -12.75 13.82
N ASP A 134 -6.74 -13.96 13.82
CA ASP A 134 -6.88 -14.79 12.62
C ASP A 134 -7.91 -14.27 11.60
N ASN A 135 -8.69 -13.22 11.92
CA ASN A 135 -9.68 -12.65 10.99
C ASN A 135 -9.05 -11.98 9.76
N TYR A 136 -7.74 -11.72 9.79
CA TYR A 136 -6.96 -11.24 8.66
C TYR A 136 -6.38 -12.39 7.81
N GLY A 137 -6.72 -13.64 8.15
CA GLY A 137 -6.19 -14.84 7.53
C GLY A 137 -4.92 -15.29 8.22
N GLU A 138 -4.93 -16.52 8.73
CA GLU A 138 -3.85 -17.14 9.52
C GLU A 138 -2.46 -16.95 8.88
N ALA A 139 -2.34 -17.18 7.57
CA ALA A 139 -1.07 -17.02 6.86
C ALA A 139 -0.56 -15.57 6.83
N PHE A 140 -1.46 -14.59 6.71
CA PHE A 140 -1.09 -13.18 6.70
C PHE A 140 -0.75 -12.71 8.12
N SER A 141 -1.59 -13.03 9.11
CA SER A 141 -1.35 -12.68 10.52
C SER A 141 -0.02 -13.24 11.00
N ALA A 142 0.25 -14.54 10.77
CA ALA A 142 1.53 -15.16 11.16
C ALA A 142 2.74 -14.55 10.42
N ALA A 143 2.58 -14.13 9.16
CA ALA A 143 3.64 -13.46 8.42
C ALA A 143 3.94 -12.06 8.99
N VAL A 144 2.90 -11.30 9.35
CA VAL A 144 3.04 -9.99 9.99
C VAL A 144 3.71 -10.13 11.36
N GLU A 145 3.23 -11.04 12.22
CA GLU A 145 3.85 -11.30 13.54
C GLU A 145 5.33 -11.64 13.42
N LYS A 146 5.69 -12.49 12.44
CA LYS A 146 7.09 -12.86 12.20
C LYS A 146 7.92 -11.69 11.69
N ALA A 147 7.41 -10.92 10.73
CA ALA A 147 8.17 -9.83 10.11
C ALA A 147 8.32 -8.62 11.03
N PHE A 148 7.29 -8.33 11.83
CA PHE A 148 7.22 -7.19 12.73
C PHE A 148 7.51 -7.55 14.19
N GLN A 149 8.07 -8.73 14.46
CA GLN A 149 8.36 -9.21 15.81
C GLN A 149 9.12 -8.16 16.66
N SER A 150 10.16 -7.55 16.10
CA SER A 150 10.96 -6.53 16.82
C SER A 150 10.16 -5.26 17.14
N VAL A 151 9.13 -4.93 16.38
CA VAL A 151 8.22 -3.81 16.66
C VAL A 151 7.28 -4.18 17.80
N LEU A 152 6.67 -5.37 17.74
CA LEU A 152 5.75 -5.88 18.76
C LEU A 152 6.44 -6.04 20.13
N GLU A 153 7.73 -6.36 20.16
CA GLU A 153 8.51 -6.48 21.39
C GLU A 153 8.83 -5.14 22.06
N GLN A 154 8.75 -3.99 21.36
CA GLN A 154 8.98 -2.67 21.96
C GLN A 154 7.75 -2.13 22.71
N GLU A 155 6.55 -2.59 22.34
CA GLU A 155 5.28 -2.15 22.91
C GLU A 155 4.82 -2.98 24.13
N ASN A 156 5.54 -4.07 24.43
CA ASN A 156 5.27 -5.03 25.52
C ASN A 156 6.25 -4.89 26.70
#